data_AF-A0A090TAC1-F1
#
_entry.id   AF-A0A090TAC1-F1
#
_cell.length_a   1.000
_cell.length_b   1.000
_cell.length_c   1.000
_cell.angle_alpha   90.00
_cell.angle_beta   90.00
_cell.angle_gamma   90.00
#
_symmetry.space_group_name_H-M   'P 1'
#
loop_
_entity.id
_entity.type
_entity.pdbx_description
1 polymer ?
#
loop_
_entity_poly.entity_id
_entity_poly.type
_entity_poly.pdbx_seq_one_letter_code
_entity_poly.pdbx_strand_id
1 'polypeptide(L)' 'MNVNPLYTPRELEHQLNDADAKAIVIVSNFANTLEQVVDKTPIKHVVLTSLGQMLPTAKGTIVTSSLST' A
#
# COMPACT_ATOMS: atom_id res chain seq x y z
N MET A 1 -8.59 8.81 -7.21
CA MET A 1 -7.34 9.59 -7.23
C MET A 1 -6.29 8.80 -7.98
N ASN A 2 -5.60 9.42 -8.95
CA ASN A 2 -4.56 8.79 -9.76
C ASN A 2 -3.20 9.06 -9.11
N VAL A 3 -2.43 8.02 -8.76
CA VAL A 3 -1.17 8.15 -8.03
C VAL A 3 -0.02 7.91 -8.99
N ASN A 4 0.76 8.96 -9.29
CA ASN A 4 1.91 8.87 -10.18
C ASN A 4 3.12 8.28 -9.42
N PRO A 5 3.77 7.21 -9.90
CA PRO A 5 4.88 6.54 -9.19
C PRO A 5 6.15 7.38 -8.97
N LEU A 6 6.21 8.59 -9.54
CA LEU A 6 7.34 9.52 -9.42
C LEU A 6 7.24 10.51 -8.24
N TYR A 7 6.26 10.37 -7.35
CA TYR A 7 6.12 11.31 -6.23
C TYR A 7 7.35 11.33 -5.33
N THR A 8 7.72 12.54 -4.93
CA THR A 8 8.66 12.71 -3.83
C THR A 8 8.04 12.16 -2.55
N PRO A 9 8.83 11.68 -1.58
CA PRO A 9 8.30 11.17 -0.31
C PRO A 9 7.30 12.14 0.33
N ARG A 10 7.60 13.44 0.30
CA ARG A 10 6.77 14.49 0.90
C ARG A 10 5.39 14.63 0.25
N GLU A 11 5.28 14.48 -1.07
CA GLU A 11 4.00 14.51 -1.77
C GLU A 11 3.18 13.24 -1.46
N LEU A 12 3.84 12.09 -1.40
CA LEU A 12 3.21 10.82 -1.01
C LEU A 12 2.65 10.91 0.42
N GLU A 13 3.43 11.46 1.36
CA GLU A 13 3.00 11.71 2.74
C GLU A 13 1.74 12.58 2.80
N HIS A 14 1.73 13.70 2.07
CA HIS A 14 0.57 14.59 2.01
C HIS A 14 -0.66 13.88 1.44
N GLN A 15 -0.51 13.10 0.36
CA GLN A 15 -1.65 12.39 -0.24
C GLN A 15 -2.21 11.30 0.66
N LEU A 16 -1.36 10.53 1.35
CA LEU A 16 -1.81 9.46 2.23
C LEU A 16 -2.54 10.01 3.46
N ASN A 17 -2.10 11.17 3.96
CA ASN A 17 -2.77 11.88 5.04
C ASN A 17 -4.08 12.53 4.60
N ASP A 18 -4.09 13.19 3.44
CA ASP A 18 -5.31 13.83 2.88
C ASP A 18 -6.37 12.79 2.51
N ALA A 19 -5.95 11.61 2.05
CA ALA A 19 -6.84 10.50 1.75
C ALA A 19 -7.34 9.72 2.98
N ASP A 20 -6.85 10.03 4.20
CA ASP A 20 -7.07 9.24 5.43
C ASP A 20 -6.91 7.72 5.21
N ALA A 21 -5.91 7.35 4.41
CA ALA A 21 -5.73 5.97 3.97
C ALA A 21 -5.18 5.13 5.11
N LYS A 22 -5.85 4.01 5.42
CA LYS A 22 -5.43 3.05 6.46
C LYS A 22 -4.65 1.86 5.89
N ALA A 23 -4.72 1.66 4.58
CA ALA A 23 -4.02 0.61 3.88
C ALA A 23 -3.50 1.12 2.53
N ILE A 24 -2.34 0.62 2.12
CA ILE A 24 -1.73 0.93 0.81
C ILE A 24 -1.22 -0.35 0.16
N VAL A 25 -1.43 -0.47 -1.14
CA VAL A 25 -0.83 -1.50 -1.99
C VAL A 25 0.26 -0.81 -2.80
N ILE A 26 1.51 -1.27 -2.67
CA ILE A 26 2.65 -0.66 -3.33
C ILE A 26 3.55 -1.71 -3.98
N VAL A 27 4.13 -1.35 -5.11
CA VAL A 27 5.10 -2.21 -5.78
C VAL A 27 6.44 -2.18 -5.04
N SER A 28 7.11 -3.33 -4.91
CA SER A 28 8.41 -3.47 -4.23
C SER A 28 9.45 -2.43 -4.65
N ASN A 29 9.47 -2.04 -5.93
CA ASN A 29 10.37 -1.04 -6.48
C ASN A 29 10.16 0.38 -5.90
N PHE A 30 8.99 0.66 -5.32
CA PHE A 30 8.64 1.95 -4.69
C PHE A 30 8.52 1.85 -3.17
N ALA A 31 8.79 0.68 -2.59
CA ALA A 31 8.71 0.45 -1.14
C ALA A 31 9.66 1.39 -0.36
N ASN A 32 10.88 1.62 -0.86
CA ASN A 32 11.87 2.51 -0.24
C ASN A 32 11.38 3.96 -0.13
N THR A 33 10.50 4.41 -1.04
CA THR A 33 9.91 5.75 -0.97
C THR A 33 8.83 5.80 0.11
N LEU A 34 7.99 4.75 0.19
CA LEU A 34 6.96 4.65 1.22
C LEU A 34 7.56 4.50 2.62
N GLU A 35 8.62 3.72 2.78
CA GLU A 35 9.29 3.48 4.07
C GLU A 35 9.74 4.79 4.74
N GLN A 36 10.16 5.79 3.96
CA GLN A 36 10.58 7.10 4.48
C GLN A 36 9.44 7.93 5.10
N VAL A 37 8.19 7.59 4.80
CA VAL A 37 7.02 8.44 5.13
C VAL A 37 5.89 7.69 5.81
N VAL A 38 5.88 6.36 5.77
CA VAL A 38 4.79 5.53 6.31
C VAL A 38 4.52 5.82 7.77
N ASP A 39 5.57 6.05 8.57
CA ASP A 39 5.48 6.39 10.00
C ASP A 39 4.79 7.74 10.28
N LYS A 40 4.66 8.60 9.26
CA LYS A 40 4.00 9.91 9.33
C LYS A 40 2.61 9.91 8.70
N THR A 41 2.08 8.74 8.39
CA THR A 41 0.78 8.57 7.73
C THR A 41 -0.13 7.68 8.58
N PRO A 42 -1.47 7.75 8.40
CA PRO A 42 -2.42 6.88 9.09
C PRO A 42 -2.41 5.41 8.61
N ILE A 43 -1.44 5.03 7.77
CA ILE A 43 -1.32 3.70 7.19
C ILE A 43 -1.00 2.69 8.28
N LYS A 44 -1.84 1.65 8.36
CA LYS A 44 -1.68 0.51 9.28
C LYS A 44 -1.32 -0.78 8.56
N HIS A 45 -1.64 -0.86 7.27
CA HIS A 45 -1.44 -2.06 6.47
C HIS A 45 -0.74 -1.71 5.16
N VAL A 46 0.45 -2.30 4.94
CA VAL A 46 1.21 -2.16 3.70
C VAL A 46 1.22 -3.50 2.99
N VAL A 47 0.69 -3.54 1.76
CA VAL A 47 0.74 -4.71 0.89
C VAL A 47 1.80 -4.48 -0.17
N LEU A 48 2.90 -5.22 -0.07
CA LEU A 48 4.00 -5.19 -1.04
C LEU A 48 3.69 -6.15 -2.20
N THR A 49 3.66 -5.64 -3.41
CA THR A 49 3.48 -6.43 -4.63
C THR A 49 4.75 -6.38 -5.48
N SER A 50 5.26 -7.51 -5.96
CA SER A 50 6.37 -7.49 -6.93
C SER A 50 5.82 -7.40 -8.35
N LEU A 51 6.44 -6.62 -9.24
CA LEU A 51 6.07 -6.59 -10.67
C LEU A 51 6.11 -7.99 -11.32
N GLY A 52 6.89 -8.91 -10.75
CA GLY A 52 6.97 -10.32 -11.16
C GLY A 52 5.94 -11.25 -10.53
N GLN A 53 4.97 -10.77 -9.74
CA GLN A 53 3.92 -11.62 -9.13
C GLN A 53 2.65 -11.75 -9.99
N MET A 54 2.59 -11.11 -11.16
CA MET A 54 1.53 -11.36 -12.14
C MET A 54 1.94 -12.46 -13.13
N LEU A 55 2.03 -13.70 -12.63
CA LEU A 55 1.82 -15.01 -13.30
C LEU A 55 2.58 -16.07 -12.45
N PRO A 56 1.96 -17.07 -11.79
CA PRO A 56 0.62 -17.62 -11.99
C PRO A 56 -0.22 -17.81 -10.70
N THR A 57 -1.48 -18.20 -10.92
CA THR A 57 -2.37 -18.95 -10.01
C THR A 57 -3.40 -18.14 -9.22
N ALA A 58 -4.60 -18.11 -9.79
CA ALA A 58 -5.86 -17.91 -9.09
C ALA A 58 -5.94 -18.69 -7.77
N LYS A 59 -5.70 -18.02 -6.65
CA LYS A 59 -6.21 -18.37 -5.32
C LYS A 59 -6.69 -17.05 -4.71
N GLY A 60 -7.94 -16.64 -4.84
CA GLY A 60 -9.12 -17.47 -4.72
C GLY A 60 -9.36 -17.86 -3.26
N THR A 61 -9.13 -16.98 -2.29
CA THR A 61 -9.77 -17.08 -0.97
C THR A 61 -9.88 -15.69 -0.35
N ILE A 62 -11.10 -15.18 -0.38
CA ILE A 62 -11.59 -14.13 0.51
C ILE A 62 -11.35 -14.64 1.95
N VAL A 63 -10.46 -14.01 2.70
CA VAL A 63 -10.36 -14.23 4.15
C VAL A 63 -11.00 -13.04 4.86
N THR A 64 -12.32 -12.97 4.75
CA THR A 64 -13.16 -12.34 5.77
C THR A 64 -13.61 -13.47 6.69
N SER A 65 -12.98 -13.56 7.85
CA SER A 65 -13.60 -14.13 9.04
C SER A 65 -13.29 -13.13 10.15
N SER A 66 -14.15 -12.15 10.38
CA SER A 66 -15.25 -12.27 11.34
C SER A 66 -14.72 -12.54 12.75
N LEU A 67 -14.67 -11.43 13.49
CA LEU A 67 -14.60 -11.29 14.93
C LEU A 67 -15.70 -12.14 15.63
N SER A 68 -15.32 -13.08 16.50
CA SER A 68 -16.04 -13.49 17.72
C SER A 68 -15.45 -14.78 18.30
N THR A 69 -14.72 -14.67 19.40
CA THR A 69 -14.98 -15.32 20.70
C THR A 69 -14.02 -14.72 21.72
#